data_AF-Q96HE8-F1
#
_entry.id   AF-Q96HE8-F1
#
_cell.length_a   1.000
_cell.length_b   1.000
_cell.length_c   1.000
_cell.angle_alpha   90.00
_cell.angle_beta   90.00
_cell.angle_gamma   90.00
#
_symmetry.space_group_name_H-M   'P 1'
#
loop_
_entity.id
_entity.type
_entity.pdbx_description
1 polymer ?
#
loop_
_entity_poly.entity_id
_entity_poly.type
_entity_poly.pdbx_seq_one_letter_code
_entity_poly.pdbx_strand_id
1 'polypeptide(L)'
;MAAPRRGRGSSTVLSSVPLQMLFYLSGTYYALYFLATLLMITYKSQVFSYPHRYLVLDLALLFLMGILEAVRLYLGTRGNLTEAERPLAASLALTAGTALLSAHFLLWQALVLWADWALSATLLALHGLEAVLQVVAIAAFTR
;
A
#
# COMPACT_ATOMS: atom_id res chain seq x y z
N MET A 1 -24.33 50.96 -1.18
CA MET A 1 -23.19 50.43 -1.95
C MET A 1 -23.09 48.94 -1.63
N ALA A 2 -23.62 48.07 -2.50
CA ALA A 2 -23.65 46.63 -2.25
C ALA A 2 -22.29 46.02 -2.60
N ALA A 3 -21.66 45.33 -1.65
CA ALA A 3 -20.38 44.66 -1.86
C ALA A 3 -20.54 43.50 -2.85
N PRO A 4 -19.59 43.30 -3.79
CA PRO A 4 -19.66 42.19 -4.74
C PRO A 4 -19.54 40.86 -3.99
N ARG A 5 -20.53 39.98 -4.18
CA ARG A 5 -20.45 38.57 -3.80
C ARG A 5 -19.18 38.00 -4.43
N ARG A 6 -18.16 37.78 -3.61
CA ARG A 6 -16.93 37.07 -3.99
C ARG A 6 -17.39 35.80 -4.69
N GLY A 7 -17.11 35.71 -5.99
CA GLY A 7 -17.48 34.56 -6.80
C GLY A 7 -17.07 33.32 -6.02
N ARG A 8 -18.04 32.48 -5.72
CA ARG A 8 -17.80 31.12 -5.26
C ARG A 8 -17.19 30.43 -6.46
N GLY A 9 -15.89 30.69 -6.70
CA GLY A 9 -15.08 29.86 -7.56
C GLY A 9 -15.41 28.46 -7.09
N SER A 10 -15.96 27.66 -7.99
CA SER A 10 -16.13 26.24 -7.78
C SER A 10 -14.79 25.77 -7.22
N SER A 11 -14.73 25.57 -5.90
CA SER A 11 -13.65 24.85 -5.27
C SER A 11 -13.88 23.43 -5.75
N THR A 12 -13.43 23.17 -6.97
CA THR A 12 -13.50 21.87 -7.60
C THR A 12 -12.74 20.98 -6.65
N VAL A 13 -13.47 20.12 -5.93
CA VAL A 13 -12.86 19.14 -5.03
C VAL A 13 -12.01 18.25 -5.93
N LEU A 14 -10.69 18.41 -5.83
CA LEU A 14 -9.72 17.64 -6.61
C LEU A 14 -9.47 16.29 -5.95
N SER A 15 -9.87 16.12 -4.68
CA SER A 15 -9.74 14.85 -3.97
C SER A 15 -10.38 13.72 -4.79
N SER A 16 -9.62 12.64 -4.97
CA SER A 16 -10.02 11.54 -5.85
C SER A 16 -10.75 10.46 -5.04
N VAL A 17 -12.07 10.36 -5.25
CA VAL A 17 -12.91 9.31 -4.65
C VAL A 17 -12.43 7.90 -5.03
N PRO A 18 -12.06 7.61 -6.30
CA PRO A 18 -11.57 6.28 -6.67
C PRO A 18 -10.30 5.88 -5.93
N LEU A 19 -9.37 6.82 -5.74
CA LEU A 19 -8.14 6.57 -4.99
C LEU A 19 -8.42 6.28 -3.52
N GLN A 20 -9.36 7.03 -2.91
CA GLN A 20 -9.76 6.79 -1.52
C GLN A 20 -10.38 5.40 -1.35
N MET A 21 -11.26 4.98 -2.25
CA MET A 21 -11.82 3.61 -2.26
C MET A 21 -10.72 2.57 -2.40
N LEU A 22 -9.73 2.82 -3.26
CA LEU A 22 -8.62 1.90 -3.46
C LEU A 22 -7.72 1.78 -2.23
N PHE A 23 -7.46 2.86 -1.49
CA PHE A 23 -6.75 2.78 -0.21
C PHE A 23 -7.48 1.91 0.81
N TYR A 24 -8.81 2.03 0.91
CA TYR A 24 -9.59 1.17 1.81
C TYR A 24 -9.55 -0.30 1.39
N LEU A 25 -9.68 -0.57 0.09
CA LEU A 25 -9.59 -1.92 -0.46
C LEU A 25 -8.20 -2.52 -0.23
N SER A 26 -7.14 -1.75 -0.54
CA SER A 26 -5.74 -2.14 -0.36
C SER A 26 -5.43 -2.40 1.11
N GLY A 27 -5.87 -1.55 2.03
CA GLY A 27 -5.70 -1.78 3.47
C GLY A 27 -6.41 -3.04 3.98
N THR A 28 -7.63 -3.30 3.50
CA THR A 28 -8.37 -4.52 3.86
C THR A 28 -7.69 -5.76 3.30
N TYR A 29 -7.28 -5.70 2.03
CA TYR A 29 -6.57 -6.78 1.35
C TYR A 29 -5.23 -7.05 2.02
N TYR A 30 -4.50 -6.01 2.41
CA TYR A 30 -3.22 -6.14 3.12
C TYR A 30 -3.39 -6.83 4.48
N ALA A 31 -4.45 -6.52 5.23
CA ALA A 31 -4.72 -7.22 6.48
C ALA A 31 -4.92 -8.73 6.28
N LEU A 32 -5.64 -9.11 5.20
CA LEU A 32 -5.80 -10.52 4.81
C LEU A 32 -4.48 -11.14 4.36
N TYR A 33 -3.71 -10.43 3.54
CA TYR A 33 -2.36 -10.82 3.10
C TYR A 33 -1.46 -11.10 4.32
N PHE A 34 -1.39 -10.16 5.26
CA PHE A 34 -0.59 -10.28 6.47
C PHE A 34 -0.96 -11.51 7.30
N LEU A 35 -2.26 -11.73 7.52
CA LEU A 35 -2.75 -12.88 8.27
C LEU A 35 -2.46 -14.21 7.54
N ALA A 36 -2.67 -14.25 6.23
CA ALA A 36 -2.41 -15.43 5.42
C ALA A 36 -0.92 -15.77 5.39
N THR A 37 -0.04 -14.79 5.18
CA THR A 37 1.42 -14.98 5.21
C THR A 37 1.89 -15.44 6.58
N LEU A 38 1.36 -14.87 7.68
CA LEU A 38 1.67 -15.32 9.03
C LEU A 38 1.27 -16.80 9.25
N LEU A 39 0.07 -17.19 8.80
CA LEU A 39 -0.40 -18.57 8.88
C LEU A 39 0.46 -19.51 8.02
N MET A 40 0.92 -19.06 6.86
CA MET A 40 1.78 -19.84 5.98
C MET A 40 3.18 -20.00 6.55
N ILE A 41 3.76 -18.97 7.18
CA ILE A 41 5.06 -19.06 7.87
C ILE A 41 4.97 -20.05 9.04
N THR A 42 3.90 -20.00 9.84
CA THR A 42 3.69 -20.95 10.94
C THR A 42 3.47 -22.38 10.45
N TYR A 43 2.76 -22.57 9.34
CA TYR A 43 2.64 -23.88 8.70
C TYR A 43 3.99 -24.41 8.18
N LYS A 44 4.76 -23.56 7.48
CA LYS A 44 6.09 -23.92 6.96
C LYS A 44 7.06 -24.28 8.08
N SER A 45 6.99 -23.60 9.22
CA SER A 45 7.86 -23.86 10.37
C SER A 45 7.57 -25.22 11.01
N GLN A 46 6.31 -25.67 11.02
CA GLN A 46 5.92 -26.96 11.60
C GLN A 46 6.18 -28.14 10.67
N VAL A 47 5.90 -28.01 9.37
CA VAL A 47 5.94 -29.14 8.42
C VAL A 47 7.32 -29.38 7.84
N PHE A 48 8.07 -28.33 7.51
CA PHE A 48 9.32 -28.44 6.74
C PHE A 48 10.59 -28.29 7.59
N SER A 49 10.47 -28.24 8.92
CA SER A 49 11.60 -27.93 9.82
C SER A 49 12.36 -26.68 9.35
N TYR A 50 11.61 -25.60 9.09
CA TYR A 50 12.16 -24.37 8.55
C TYR A 50 13.27 -23.82 9.47
N PRO A 51 14.49 -23.54 8.98
CA PRO A 51 15.58 -23.10 9.85
C PRO A 51 15.22 -21.80 10.58
N HIS A 52 15.48 -21.76 11.90
CA HIS A 52 15.06 -20.66 12.76
C HIS A 52 15.56 -19.28 12.29
N ARG A 53 16.74 -19.22 11.66
CA ARG A 53 17.29 -17.97 11.10
C ARG A 53 16.42 -17.38 9.98
N TYR A 54 15.95 -18.22 9.07
CA TYR A 54 15.07 -17.76 7.99
C TYR A 54 13.68 -17.43 8.53
N LEU A 55 13.18 -18.18 9.52
CA LEU A 55 11.90 -17.90 10.17
C LEU A 55 11.87 -16.49 10.78
N VAL A 56 12.90 -16.15 11.56
CA VAL A 56 13.00 -14.83 12.21
C VAL A 56 13.09 -13.72 11.18
N LEU A 57 13.86 -13.93 10.11
CA LEU A 57 13.99 -12.97 9.01
C LEU A 57 12.64 -12.74 8.29
N ASP A 58 11.93 -13.83 7.98
CA ASP A 58 10.62 -13.78 7.32
C ASP A 58 9.59 -13.02 8.17
N LEU A 59 9.52 -13.32 9.47
CA LEU A 59 8.65 -12.61 10.40
C LEU A 59 9.03 -11.14 10.54
N ALA A 60 10.31 -10.83 10.75
CA ALA A 60 10.78 -9.45 10.95
C ALA A 60 10.40 -8.56 9.77
N LEU A 61 10.59 -9.07 8.55
CA LEU A 61 10.26 -8.31 7.36
C LEU A 61 8.75 -8.28 7.07
N LEU A 62 7.98 -9.31 7.43
CA LEU A 62 6.51 -9.25 7.39
C LEU A 62 5.99 -8.11 8.29
N PHE A 63 6.51 -8.00 9.51
CA PHE A 63 6.19 -6.88 10.41
C PHE A 63 6.66 -5.53 9.87
N LEU A 64 7.88 -5.47 9.31
CA LEU A 64 8.39 -4.25 8.68
C LEU A 64 7.49 -3.80 7.54
N MET A 65 7.07 -4.73 6.67
CA MET A 65 6.12 -4.45 5.60
C MET A 65 4.80 -3.94 6.16
N GLY A 66 4.32 -4.50 7.27
CA GLY A 66 3.09 -4.06 7.92
C GLY A 66 3.16 -2.62 8.43
N ILE A 67 4.31 -2.24 9.01
CA ILE A 67 4.56 -0.87 9.45
C ILE A 67 4.60 0.08 8.23
N LEU A 68 5.36 -0.28 7.20
CA LEU A 68 5.47 0.53 5.98
C LEU A 68 4.11 0.71 5.31
N GLU A 69 3.29 -0.34 5.24
CA GLU A 69 1.95 -0.30 4.69
C GLU A 69 1.03 0.63 5.49
N ALA A 70 1.03 0.52 6.82
CA ALA A 70 0.23 1.37 7.68
C ALA A 70 0.58 2.86 7.48
N VAL A 71 1.89 3.17 7.41
CA VAL A 71 2.37 4.53 7.14
C VAL A 71 1.98 4.98 5.73
N ARG A 72 2.10 4.11 4.71
CA ARG A 72 1.71 4.39 3.32
C ARG A 72 0.23 4.76 3.23
N LEU A 73 -0.66 3.94 3.80
CA LEU A 73 -2.10 4.17 3.81
C LEU A 73 -2.47 5.43 4.58
N TYR A 74 -1.82 5.67 5.72
CA TYR A 74 -2.03 6.90 6.48
C TYR A 74 -1.65 8.14 5.68
N LEU A 75 -0.45 8.18 5.10
CA LEU A 75 0.00 9.32 4.30
C LEU A 75 -0.82 9.49 3.02
N GLY A 76 -1.18 8.40 2.35
CA GLY A 76 -1.97 8.43 1.11
C GLY A 76 -3.38 8.94 1.33
N THR A 77 -4.09 8.41 2.32
CA THR A 77 -5.43 8.87 2.68
C THR A 77 -5.42 10.32 3.16
N ARG A 78 -4.45 10.70 4.01
CA ARG A 78 -4.28 12.09 4.46
C ARG A 78 -4.00 13.02 3.28
N GLY A 79 -3.06 12.66 2.40
CA GLY A 79 -2.69 13.48 1.25
C GLY A 79 -3.82 13.68 0.25
N ASN A 80 -4.61 12.63 -0.02
CA ASN A 80 -5.78 12.73 -0.90
C ASN A 80 -6.88 13.62 -0.29
N LEU A 81 -7.15 13.50 1.02
CA LEU A 81 -8.18 14.29 1.69
C LEU A 81 -7.77 15.75 1.92
N THR A 82 -6.49 16.02 2.15
CA THR A 82 -5.97 17.39 2.32
C THR A 82 -5.55 18.03 0.99
N GLU A 83 -5.75 17.34 -0.13
CA GLU A 83 -5.30 17.75 -1.48
C GLU A 83 -3.82 18.19 -1.48
N ALA A 84 -3.00 17.50 -0.68
CA ALA A 84 -1.61 17.87 -0.45
C ALA A 84 -0.68 16.92 -1.21
N GLU A 85 0.09 17.50 -2.13
CA GLU A 85 1.05 16.77 -2.97
C GLU A 85 2.11 16.02 -2.14
N ARG A 86 2.73 16.68 -1.15
CA ARG A 86 3.84 16.12 -0.37
C ARG A 86 3.53 14.78 0.31
N PRO A 87 2.48 14.65 1.14
CA PRO A 87 2.13 13.36 1.75
C PRO A 87 1.72 12.33 0.71
N LEU A 88 1.09 12.74 -0.39
CA LEU A 88 0.70 11.83 -1.46
C LEU A 88 1.93 11.28 -2.21
N ALA A 89 2.90 12.13 -2.54
CA ALA A 89 4.18 11.73 -3.13
C ALA A 89 4.99 10.84 -2.18
N ALA A 90 4.99 11.14 -0.87
CA ALA A 90 5.61 10.28 0.13
C ALA A 90 4.94 8.89 0.17
N SER A 91 3.61 8.83 0.08
CA SER A 91 2.88 7.56 0.00
C SER A 91 3.17 6.79 -1.29
N LEU A 92 3.40 7.47 -2.41
CA LEU A 92 3.81 6.85 -3.67
C LEU A 92 5.22 6.24 -3.55
N ALA A 93 6.16 6.96 -2.95
CA ALA A 93 7.51 6.43 -2.69
C ALA A 93 7.47 5.21 -1.76
N LEU A 94 6.63 5.23 -0.72
CA LEU A 94 6.40 4.08 0.14
C LEU A 94 5.72 2.92 -0.60
N THR A 95 4.82 3.19 -1.54
CA THR A 95 4.19 2.16 -2.41
C THR A 95 5.26 1.46 -3.25
N ALA A 96 6.19 2.22 -3.84
CA ALA A 96 7.31 1.65 -4.57
C ALA A 96 8.23 0.82 -3.64
N GLY A 97 8.54 1.33 -2.45
CA GLY A 97 9.37 0.64 -1.46
C GLY A 97 8.75 -0.66 -0.95
N THR A 98 7.45 -0.66 -0.64
CA THR A 98 6.69 -1.85 -0.20
C THR A 98 6.53 -2.87 -1.32
N ALA A 99 6.23 -2.43 -2.54
CA ALA A 99 6.19 -3.30 -3.72
C ALA A 99 7.55 -3.96 -3.97
N LEU A 100 8.64 -3.18 -3.90
CA LEU A 100 9.99 -3.71 -4.04
C LEU A 100 10.28 -4.74 -2.94
N LEU A 101 10.00 -4.42 -1.68
CA LEU A 101 10.20 -5.34 -0.54
C LEU A 101 9.39 -6.64 -0.72
N SER A 102 8.15 -6.55 -1.19
CA SER A 102 7.30 -7.72 -1.47
C SER A 102 7.86 -8.61 -2.59
N ALA A 103 8.44 -8.01 -3.63
CA ALA A 103 9.08 -8.74 -4.71
C ALA A 103 10.36 -9.44 -4.23
N HIS A 104 11.14 -8.79 -3.37
CA HIS A 104 12.30 -9.43 -2.73
C HIS A 104 11.87 -10.62 -1.87
N PHE A 105 10.77 -10.50 -1.12
CA PHE A 105 10.17 -11.60 -0.38
C PHE A 105 9.88 -12.81 -1.26
N LEU A 106 9.15 -12.57 -2.35
CA LEU A 106 8.69 -13.62 -3.24
C LEU A 106 9.85 -14.35 -3.91
N LEU A 107 10.90 -13.62 -4.29
CA LEU A 107 12.06 -14.18 -4.98
C LEU A 107 13.01 -14.94 -4.04
N TRP A 108 13.09 -14.54 -2.76
CA TRP A 108 14.08 -15.09 -1.82
C TRP A 108 13.52 -16.15 -0.87
N GLN A 109 12.20 -16.36 -0.82
CA GLN A 109 11.62 -17.43 -0.01
C GLN A 109 12.05 -18.82 -0.53
N ALA A 110 12.67 -19.62 0.35
CA ALA A 110 13.14 -20.97 0.01
C ALA A 110 12.01 -21.97 -0.34
N LEU A 111 10.78 -21.71 0.11
CA LEU A 111 9.58 -22.53 -0.14
C LEU A 111 8.43 -21.59 -0.51
N VAL A 112 8.26 -21.30 -1.81
CA VAL A 112 7.12 -20.50 -2.29
C VAL A 112 5.95 -21.43 -2.56
N LEU A 113 4.87 -21.29 -1.78
CA LEU A 113 3.62 -21.99 -2.02
C LEU A 113 2.85 -21.28 -3.15
N TRP A 114 1.95 -21.99 -3.81
CA TRP A 114 1.06 -21.38 -4.81
C TRP A 114 0.26 -20.22 -4.23
N ALA A 115 -0.11 -20.31 -2.95
CA ALA A 115 -0.77 -19.24 -2.23
C ALA A 115 0.11 -17.99 -2.07
N ASP A 116 1.43 -18.13 -1.87
CA ASP A 116 2.33 -16.96 -1.76
C ASP A 116 2.33 -16.20 -3.08
N TRP A 117 2.44 -16.94 -4.18
CA TRP A 117 2.42 -16.38 -5.54
C TRP A 117 1.11 -15.65 -5.85
N ALA A 118 -0.03 -16.27 -5.54
CA ALA A 118 -1.35 -15.66 -5.77
C ALA A 118 -1.54 -14.38 -4.93
N LEU A 119 -1.15 -14.42 -3.66
CA LEU A 119 -1.28 -13.31 -2.72
C LEU A 119 -0.37 -12.13 -3.09
N SER A 120 0.88 -12.39 -3.47
CA SER A 120 1.81 -11.31 -3.86
C SER A 120 1.49 -10.74 -5.23
N ALA A 121 1.04 -11.55 -6.20
CA ALA A 121 0.65 -11.05 -7.52
C ALA A 121 -0.53 -10.08 -7.46
N THR A 122 -1.54 -10.42 -6.66
CA THR A 122 -2.71 -9.57 -6.41
C THR A 122 -2.34 -8.30 -5.62
N LEU A 123 -1.45 -8.41 -4.63
CA LEU A 123 -0.95 -7.23 -3.90
C LEU A 123 -0.20 -6.27 -4.83
N LEU A 124 0.69 -6.78 -5.69
CA LEU A 124 1.42 -5.98 -6.67
C LEU A 124 0.48 -5.31 -7.67
N ALA A 125 -0.58 -6.00 -8.11
CA ALA A 125 -1.58 -5.42 -8.98
C ALA A 125 -2.34 -4.26 -8.30
N LEU A 126 -2.69 -4.42 -7.03
CA LEU A 126 -3.33 -3.35 -6.25
C LEU A 126 -2.39 -2.15 -6.08
N HIS A 127 -1.14 -2.36 -5.66
CA HIS A 127 -0.16 -1.29 -5.55
C HIS A 127 0.14 -0.60 -6.89
N GLY A 128 0.15 -1.36 -7.99
CA GLY A 128 0.28 -0.80 -9.33
C GLY A 128 -0.87 0.15 -9.69
N LEU A 129 -2.10 -0.27 -9.41
CA LEU A 129 -3.28 0.57 -9.64
C LEU A 129 -3.27 1.81 -8.72
N GLU A 130 -2.87 1.64 -7.45
CA GLU A 130 -2.71 2.75 -6.50
C GLU A 130 -1.68 3.75 -6.97
N ALA A 131 -0.52 3.28 -7.43
CA ALA A 131 0.54 4.14 -7.94
C ALA A 131 0.07 4.96 -9.14
N VAL A 132 -0.64 4.35 -10.09
CA VAL A 132 -1.19 5.06 -11.26
C VAL A 132 -2.16 6.15 -10.81
N LEU A 133 -3.11 5.84 -9.93
CA LEU A 133 -4.08 6.82 -9.45
C LEU A 133 -3.43 7.92 -8.59
N GLN A 134 -2.42 7.58 -7.78
CA GLN A 134 -1.64 8.57 -7.02
C GLN A 134 -0.92 9.54 -7.95
N VAL A 135 -0.29 9.06 -9.02
CA VAL A 135 0.37 9.92 -10.03
C VAL A 135 -0.65 10.85 -10.70
N VAL A 136 -1.82 10.33 -11.08
CA VAL A 136 -2.90 11.14 -11.67
C VAL A 136 -3.39 12.21 -10.69
N ALA A 137 -3.57 11.86 -9.41
CA ALA A 137 -3.99 12.79 -8.37
C ALA A 137 -2.93 13.87 -8.09
N ILE A 138 -1.64 13.51 -8.01
CA ILE A 138 -0.53 14.46 -7.89
C ILE A 138 -0.50 15.41 -9.09
N ALA A 139 -0.66 14.90 -10.31
CA ALA A 139 -0.71 15.70 -11.52
C ALA A 139 -1.93 16.64 -11.57
N ALA A 140 -3.03 16.28 -10.90
CA ALA A 140 -4.21 17.13 -10.76
C ALA A 140 -4.00 18.24 -9.71
N PHE A 141 -3.31 17.94 -8.60
CA PHE A 141 -3.04 18.90 -7.52
C PHE A 141 -1.97 19.93 -7.86
N THR A 142 -1.10 19.63 -8.82
CA THR A 142 -0.01 20.51 -9.27
C THR A 142 -0.44 21.51 -10.35
N ARG A 143 -1.67 21.40 -10.88
CA ARG A 143 -2.24 22.33 -11.86
C ARG A 143 -2.96 23.49 -11.18
#